data_AF-A0A3N5YFR0-F1
#
_entry.id   AF-A0A3N5YFR0-F1
#
_cell.length_a   1.000
_cell.length_b   1.000
_cell.length_c   1.000
_cell.angle_alpha   90.00
_cell.angle_beta   90.00
_cell.angle_gamma   90.00
#
_symmetry.space_group_name_H-M   'P 1'
#
loop_
_entity.id
_entity.type
_entity.pdbx_description
1 polymer ?
#
loop_
_entity_poly.entity_id
_entity_poly.type
_entity_poly.pdbx_seq_one_letter_code
_entity_poly.pdbx_strand_id
1 'polypeptide(L)' 'MKSFTPFRPASPYAIDVEFHNSGQAELPLMLPGVKRTGARSVSITAADYIEAFKLLRAIIALAGVS' A
#
# COMPACT_ATOMS: atom_id res chain seq x y z
N MET A 1 3.57 -34.78 11.26
CA MET A 1 3.20 -33.35 11.11
C MET A 1 3.68 -32.89 9.75
N LYS A 2 2.82 -32.25 8.93
CA LYS A 2 3.28 -31.61 7.69
C LYS A 2 4.04 -30.34 8.05
N SER A 3 5.25 -30.19 7.54
CA SER A 3 6.04 -28.96 7.65
C SER A 3 5.39 -27.87 6.79
N PHE A 4 5.15 -26.70 7.37
CA PHE A 4 4.65 -25.53 6.66
C PHE A 4 5.80 -24.55 6.46
N THR A 5 6.08 -24.19 5.20
CA THR A 5 7.04 -23.15 4.89
C THR A 5 6.30 -21.81 4.77
N PRO A 6 6.64 -20.80 5.59
CA PRO A 6 6.03 -19.49 5.50
C PRO A 6 6.25 -18.86 4.12
N PHE A 7 5.21 -18.23 3.59
CA PHE A 7 5.32 -17.40 2.41
C PHE A 7 6.22 -16.19 2.70
N ARG A 8 7.26 -16.00 1.89
CA ARG A 8 8.17 -14.85 1.99
C ARG A 8 8.30 -14.21 0.60
N PRO A 9 7.59 -13.11 0.33
CA PRO A 9 7.74 -12.39 -0.92
C PRO A 9 9.17 -11.82 -1.06
N ALA A 10 9.65 -11.69 -2.29
CA ALA A 10 10.94 -11.07 -2.57
C ALA A 10 10.81 -9.54 -2.52
N SER A 11 11.81 -8.89 -1.93
CA SER A 11 11.98 -7.43 -1.98
C SER A 11 12.43 -7.00 -3.40
N PRO A 12 12.03 -5.81 -3.89
CA PRO A 12 11.22 -4.79 -3.23
C PRO A 12 9.72 -5.11 -3.22
N TYR A 13 9.04 -4.70 -2.16
CA TYR A 13 7.60 -4.93 -1.95
C TYR A 13 6.81 -3.80 -2.60
N ALA A 14 6.14 -4.11 -3.71
CA ALA A 14 5.16 -3.23 -4.33
C ALA A 14 3.78 -3.51 -3.74
N ILE A 15 3.06 -2.45 -3.36
CA ILE A 15 1.68 -2.54 -2.87
C ILE A 15 0.83 -1.59 -3.70
N ASP A 16 -0.13 -2.16 -4.42
CA ASP A 16 -1.15 -1.42 -5.14
C ASP A 16 -2.45 -1.44 -4.34
N VAL A 17 -3.06 -0.27 -4.20
CA VAL A 17 -4.33 -0.09 -3.48
C VAL A 17 -5.32 0.55 -4.42
N GLU A 18 -6.45 -0.14 -4.63
CA GLU A 18 -7.60 0.40 -5.35
C GLU A 18 -8.74 0.71 -4.38
N PHE A 19 -9.31 1.91 -4.53
CA PHE A 19 -10.30 2.47 -3.62
C PHE A 19 -11.71 2.41 -4.20
N HIS A 20 -12.71 2.65 -3.35
CA HIS A 20 -14.11 2.62 -3.75
C HIS A 20 -14.51 3.84 -4.60
N ASN A 21 -13.93 5.01 -4.32
CA ASN A 21 -14.15 6.23 -5.09
C ASN A 21 -12.82 7.00 -5.30
N SER A 22 -12.85 8.01 -6.18
CA SER A 22 -11.64 8.76 -6.56
C SER A 22 -11.12 9.69 -5.48
N GLY A 23 -11.98 10.17 -4.56
CA GLY A 23 -11.60 11.09 -3.47
C GLY A 23 -10.68 10.42 -2.45
N GLN A 24 -10.89 9.13 -2.21
CA GLN A 24 -10.08 8.32 -1.28
C GLN A 24 -8.60 8.19 -1.68
N ALA A 25 -8.28 8.46 -2.95
CA ALA A 25 -6.92 8.40 -3.46
C ALA A 25 -6.18 9.75 -3.35
N GLU A 26 -6.82 10.82 -2.86
CA GLU A 26 -6.21 12.15 -2.77
C GLU A 26 -5.26 12.28 -1.56
N LEU A 27 -5.77 12.11 -0.34
CA LEU A 27 -4.96 12.26 0.88
C LEU A 27 -3.76 11.30 0.96
N PRO A 28 -3.85 10.03 0.50
CA PRO A 28 -2.68 9.15 0.44
C PRO A 28 -1.48 9.71 -0.34
N LEU A 29 -1.69 10.60 -1.32
CA LEU A 29 -0.59 11.20 -2.12
C LEU A 29 0.29 12.17 -1.32
N MET A 30 -0.14 12.57 -0.12
CA MET A 30 0.69 13.39 0.78
C MET A 30 1.84 12.60 1.41
N LEU A 31 1.75 11.26 1.41
CA LEU A 31 2.81 10.40 1.92
C LEU A 31 3.95 10.30 0.89
N PRO A 32 5.22 10.50 1.30
CA PRO A 32 6.37 10.34 0.40
C PRO A 32 6.39 8.96 -0.26
N GLY A 33 6.64 8.94 -1.57
CA GLY A 33 6.75 7.70 -2.35
C GLY A 33 5.42 7.08 -2.78
N VAL A 34 4.27 7.55 -2.29
CA VAL A 34 2.96 7.16 -2.82
C VAL A 34 2.75 7.83 -4.18
N LYS A 35 2.40 7.03 -5.19
CA LYS A 35 2.13 7.51 -6.55
C LYS A 35 0.72 7.14 -6.95
N ARG A 36 0.04 8.05 -7.65
CA ARG A 36 -1.24 7.74 -8.30
C ARG A 36 -0.99 6.85 -9.52
N THR A 37 -1.72 5.75 -9.62
CA THR A 37 -1.62 4.80 -10.75
C THR A 37 -2.90 4.75 -11.58
N GLY A 38 -3.98 5.38 -11.12
CA GLY A 38 -5.26 5.43 -11.81
C GLY A 38 -6.25 6.38 -11.16
N ALA A 39 -7.49 6.39 -11.65
CA ALA A 39 -8.53 7.30 -11.16
C ALA A 39 -8.91 7.05 -9.69
N ARG A 40 -8.65 5.85 -9.18
CA ARG A 40 -9.00 5.40 -7.83
C ARG A 40 -7.93 4.49 -7.24
N SER A 41 -6.68 4.61 -7.69
CA SER A 41 -5.62 3.72 -7.24
C SER A 41 -4.30 4.44 -6.99
N VAL A 42 -3.58 3.96 -5.98
CA VAL A 42 -2.23 4.41 -5.65
C VAL A 42 -1.30 3.21 -5.48
N SER A 43 -0.01 3.47 -5.58
CA SER A 43 1.04 2.47 -5.42
C SER A 43 2.19 2.99 -4.59
N ILE A 44 2.83 2.07 -3.87
CA ILE A 44 4.09 2.28 -3.17
C ILE A 44 5.07 1.15 -3.47
N THR A 45 6.35 1.41 -3.23
CA THR A 45 7.39 0.38 -3.24
C THR A 45 8.34 0.61 -2.07
N ALA A 46 8.62 -0.42 -1.28
CA ALA A 46 9.58 -0.35 -0.18
C ALA A 46 10.49 -1.59 -0.14
N ALA A 47 11.72 -1.42 0.33
CA ALA A 47 12.68 -2.53 0.44
C ALA A 47 12.43 -3.38 1.69
N ASP A 48 11.87 -2.79 2.74
CA ASP A 48 11.50 -3.45 3.99
C ASP A 48 9.98 -3.72 4.06
N TYR A 49 9.61 -4.93 4.46
CA TYR A 49 8.20 -5.34 4.48
C TYR A 49 7.40 -4.65 5.57
N ILE A 50 8.02 -4.39 6.73
CA ILE A 50 7.37 -3.72 7.86
C ILE A 50 7.12 -2.26 7.51
N GLU A 51 8.05 -1.62 6.80
CA GLU A 51 7.86 -0.30 6.21
C GLU A 51 6.69 -0.30 5.21
N ALA A 52 6.68 -1.23 4.25
CA ALA A 52 5.60 -1.36 3.27
C ALA A 52 4.23 -1.51 3.95
N PHE A 53 4.14 -2.35 4.99
CA PHE A 53 2.92 -2.59 5.74
C PHE A 53 2.46 -1.36 6.54
N LYS A 54 3.38 -0.61 7.15
CA LYS A 54 3.07 0.65 7.84
C LYS A 54 2.56 1.71 6.87
N LEU A 55 3.18 1.82 5.69
CA LEU A 55 2.72 2.73 4.64
C LEU A 55 1.33 2.35 4.15
N LEU A 56 1.06 1.07 3.90
CA LEU A 56 -0.30 0.58 3.57
C LEU A 56 -1.32 0.98 4.65
N ARG A 57 -0.98 0.80 5.92
CA ARG A 57 -1.84 1.20 7.05
C ARG A 57 -2.13 2.69 7.07
N ALA A 58 -1.14 3.53 6.77
CA ALA A 58 -1.30 4.97 6.68
C ALA A 58 -2.18 5.37 5.48
N ILE A 59 -1.96 4.75 4.31
CA ILE A 59 -2.78 4.93 3.10
C ILE A 59 -4.26 4.63 3.41
N ILE A 60 -4.55 3.51 4.05
CA ILE A 60 -5.93 3.13 4.42
C ILE A 60 -6.55 4.14 5.39
N ALA A 61 -5.78 4.63 6.38
CA ALA A 61 -6.27 5.61 7.33
C ALA A 61 -6.61 6.96 6.67
N LEU A 62 -5.74 7.45 5.77
CA LEU A 62 -5.97 8.69 5.03
C LEU A 62 -7.13 8.58 4.05
N ALA A 63 -7.26 7.45 3.36
CA ALA A 63 -8.40 7.15 2.50
C ALA A 63 -9.73 7.10 3.27
N GLY A 64 -9.71 6.74 4.56
CA GLY A 64 -10.91 6.67 5.41
C GLY A 64 -11.43 8.03 5.88
N VAL A 65 -10.65 9.10 5.74
CA VAL A 65 -11.01 10.47 6.12
C VAL A 65 -11.11 11.42 4.92
N SER A 66 -11.03 10.89 3.70
CA SER A 66 -11.24 11.61 2.43
C SER A 66 -12.60 11.34 1.80
#